data_AF-A0A7C5Y5A0-F1
#
_entry.id   AF-A0A7C5Y5A0-F1
#
_cell.length_a   1.000
_cell.length_b   1.000
_cell.length_c   1.000
_cell.angle_alpha   90.00
_cell.angle_beta   90.00
_cell.angle_gamma   90.00
#
_symmetry.space_group_name_H-M   'P 1'
#
loop_
_entity.id
_entity.type
_entity.pdbx_description
1 polymer ?
#
loop_
_entity_poly.entity_id
_entity_poly.type
_entity_poly.pdbx_seq_one_letter_code
_entity_poly.pdbx_strand_id
1 'polypeptide(L)'
;MDVRKEFETIVKTAEKLGTDASKFMDKRIASIIISGDKVIGLNNVPGVSLQHRQIEHGVEVDMEIAEGVEVPFPIHVCTGYVEKRGYQRVIFNIRVKRNARVKFTAHCVFPQAEEFTHDAVSNVVVEEGATMEYNDEHYHSDLGTITLKTTTNARVEKNGVYKNMFHLTKTRVGKLNVVMNLDLKEHAVGELVSKVKASKDDSVDINEIVYLNGEHARG
;
A
#
# COMPACT_ATOMS: atom_id res chain seq x y z
N MET A 1 -14.12 19.78 -9.53
CA MET A 1 -14.16 18.67 -8.55
C MET A 1 -14.01 19.25 -7.15
N ASP A 2 -14.85 18.82 -6.22
CA ASP A 2 -14.81 19.24 -4.82
C ASP A 2 -14.04 18.20 -4.01
N VAL A 3 -12.77 18.51 -3.72
CA VAL A 3 -11.82 17.63 -3.01
C VAL A 3 -12.39 17.12 -1.68
N ARG A 4 -13.25 17.92 -1.03
CA ARG A 4 -13.91 17.55 0.23
C ARG A 4 -14.90 16.41 0.03
N LYS A 5 -15.69 16.44 -1.03
CA LYS A 5 -16.67 15.37 -1.35
C LYS A 5 -15.98 14.05 -1.71
N GLU A 6 -14.86 14.12 -2.41
CA GLU A 6 -14.08 12.92 -2.74
C GLU A 6 -13.45 12.29 -1.49
N PHE A 7 -12.82 13.10 -0.65
CA PHE A 7 -12.31 12.66 0.65
C PHE A 7 -13.42 12.03 1.51
N GLU A 8 -14.56 12.69 1.66
CA GLU A 8 -15.71 12.14 2.39
C GLU A 8 -16.20 10.81 1.79
N THR A 9 -16.16 10.65 0.47
CA THR A 9 -16.61 9.41 -0.19
C THR A 9 -15.65 8.25 0.09
N ILE A 10 -14.34 8.50 0.03
CA ILE A 10 -13.31 7.50 0.36
C ILE A 10 -13.45 7.10 1.83
N VAL A 11 -13.57 8.08 2.73
CA VAL A 11 -13.71 7.87 4.17
C VAL A 11 -15.00 7.11 4.50
N LYS A 12 -16.16 7.55 4.01
CA LYS A 12 -17.45 6.87 4.25
C LYS A 12 -17.47 5.44 3.71
N THR A 13 -16.79 5.21 2.58
CA THR A 13 -16.66 3.87 2.03
C THR A 13 -15.79 3.01 2.94
N ALA A 14 -14.63 3.51 3.38
CA ALA A 14 -13.77 2.82 4.33
C ALA A 14 -14.49 2.50 5.66
N GLU A 15 -15.30 3.42 6.21
CA GLU A 15 -16.12 3.19 7.40
C GLU A 15 -17.12 2.05 7.24
N LYS A 16 -17.87 2.04 6.12
CA LYS A 16 -18.81 0.96 5.80
C LYS A 16 -18.14 -0.41 5.71
N LEU A 17 -16.83 -0.41 5.48
CA LEU A 17 -16.03 -1.60 5.26
C LEU A 17 -15.25 -2.04 6.50
N GLY A 18 -15.41 -1.32 7.62
CA GLY A 18 -14.90 -1.65 8.95
C GLY A 18 -13.74 -0.78 9.42
N THR A 19 -13.34 0.24 8.67
CA THR A 19 -12.22 1.14 9.03
C THR A 19 -12.72 2.36 9.79
N ASP A 20 -12.18 2.60 10.99
CA ASP A 20 -12.53 3.78 11.80
C ASP A 20 -12.00 5.08 11.16
N ALA A 21 -12.91 5.91 10.64
CA ALA A 21 -12.56 7.16 9.97
C ALA A 21 -11.93 8.21 10.87
N SER A 22 -12.18 8.15 12.18
CA SER A 22 -11.65 9.15 13.12
C SER A 22 -10.12 9.19 13.07
N LYS A 23 -9.48 8.08 12.70
CA LYS A 23 -8.03 7.96 12.52
C LYS A 23 -7.49 8.79 11.36
N PHE A 24 -8.26 9.04 10.31
CA PHE A 24 -7.82 9.88 9.19
C PHE A 24 -7.75 11.36 9.55
N MET A 25 -8.51 11.78 10.56
CA MET A 25 -8.56 13.17 11.03
C MET A 25 -7.66 13.42 12.25
N ASP A 26 -7.06 12.35 12.81
CA ASP A 26 -6.14 12.46 13.94
C ASP A 26 -4.78 12.95 13.47
N LYS A 27 -4.41 14.17 13.87
CA LYS A 27 -3.13 14.80 13.52
C LYS A 27 -1.90 14.04 14.04
N ARG A 28 -2.07 13.11 14.98
CA ARG A 28 -0.99 12.26 15.51
C ARG A 28 -0.65 11.08 14.59
N ILE A 29 -1.47 10.84 13.57
CA ILE A 29 -1.35 9.71 12.66
C ILE A 29 -0.90 10.24 11.29
N ALA A 30 0.26 9.80 10.82
CA ALA A 30 0.68 10.13 9.47
C ALA A 30 -0.25 9.48 8.44
N SER A 31 -0.63 10.24 7.42
CA SER A 31 -1.56 9.77 6.41
C SER A 31 -1.32 10.43 5.06
N ILE A 32 -1.61 9.69 4.00
CA ILE A 32 -1.67 10.20 2.63
C ILE A 32 -2.92 9.68 1.94
N ILE A 33 -3.57 10.55 1.17
CA ILE A 33 -4.83 10.25 0.50
C ILE A 33 -4.70 10.65 -0.97
N ILE A 34 -4.81 9.66 -1.82
CA ILE A 34 -4.67 9.75 -3.27
C ILE A 34 -6.04 9.55 -3.89
N SER A 35 -6.47 10.49 -4.74
CA SER A 35 -7.68 10.37 -5.56
C SER A 35 -7.29 10.59 -7.01
N GLY A 36 -7.47 9.58 -7.85
CA GLY A 36 -7.02 9.64 -9.24
C GLY A 36 -5.52 9.88 -9.34
N ASP A 37 -5.13 10.98 -9.98
CA ASP A 37 -3.75 11.38 -10.20
C ASP A 37 -3.25 12.43 -9.19
N LYS A 38 -3.95 12.62 -8.06
CA LYS A 38 -3.63 13.70 -7.10
C LYS A 38 -3.61 13.21 -5.67
N VAL A 39 -2.72 13.82 -4.89
CA VAL A 39 -2.78 13.77 -3.42
C VAL A 39 -3.74 14.84 -2.94
N ILE A 40 -4.81 14.42 -2.26
CA ILE A 40 -5.87 15.29 -1.75
C ILE A 40 -5.83 15.48 -0.23
N GLY A 41 -5.02 14.68 0.46
CA GLY A 41 -4.79 14.78 1.90
C GLY A 41 -3.40 14.28 2.25
N LEU A 42 -2.72 15.00 3.14
CA LEU A 42 -1.38 14.67 3.60
C LEU A 42 -1.22 15.15 5.06
N ASN A 43 -0.82 14.25 5.94
CA ASN A 43 -0.43 14.57 7.29
C ASN A 43 0.93 13.91 7.60
N ASN A 44 1.91 14.73 7.95
CA ASN A 44 3.22 14.27 8.41
C ASN A 44 3.29 14.34 9.94
N VAL A 45 4.07 13.44 10.54
CA VAL A 45 4.35 13.45 11.99
C VAL A 45 5.87 13.43 12.20
N PRO A 46 6.38 13.85 13.37
CA PRO A 46 7.82 13.83 13.63
C PRO A 46 8.44 12.47 13.32
N GLY A 47 9.54 12.46 12.56
CA GLY A 47 10.24 11.23 12.15
C GLY A 47 9.66 10.53 10.90
N VAL A 48 8.58 11.05 10.31
CA VAL A 48 7.99 10.55 9.06
C VAL A 48 8.00 11.67 8.02
N SER A 49 8.59 11.41 6.86
CA SER A 49 8.56 12.30 5.70
C SER A 49 7.79 11.65 4.56
N LEU A 50 6.65 12.24 4.21
CA LEU A 50 5.85 11.88 3.05
C LEU A 50 5.94 13.04 2.06
N GLN A 51 6.57 12.80 0.92
CA GLN A 51 6.69 13.74 -0.19
C GLN A 51 6.05 13.12 -1.43
N HIS A 52 5.46 13.95 -2.29
CA HIS A 52 4.79 13.44 -3.48
C HIS A 52 4.97 14.37 -4.66
N ARG A 53 4.87 13.78 -5.86
CA ARG A 53 4.75 14.51 -7.12
C ARG A 53 3.70 13.84 -7.99
N GLN A 54 3.03 14.65 -8.81
CA GLN A 54 2.14 14.12 -9.84
C GLN A 54 3.00 13.56 -10.99
N ILE A 55 2.57 12.44 -11.54
CA ILE A 55 3.17 11.79 -12.71
C ILE A 55 2.07 11.56 -13.76
N GLU A 56 2.46 11.08 -14.93
CA GLU A 56 1.49 10.70 -15.95
C GLU A 56 0.51 9.64 -15.39
N HIS A 57 -0.78 9.98 -15.43
CA HIS A 57 -1.89 9.18 -14.91
C HIS A 57 -1.78 8.79 -13.43
N GLY A 58 -1.08 9.57 -12.59
CA GLY A 58 -0.76 9.05 -11.28
C GLY A 58 -0.03 9.97 -10.32
N VAL A 59 0.43 9.36 -9.23
CA VAL A 59 1.31 10.00 -8.25
C VAL A 59 2.50 9.12 -7.93
N GLU A 60 3.64 9.76 -7.67
CA GLU A 60 4.80 9.13 -7.05
C GLU A 60 4.97 9.72 -5.65
N VAL A 61 5.21 8.84 -4.67
CA VAL A 61 5.28 9.19 -3.25
C VAL A 61 6.56 8.63 -2.66
N ASP A 62 7.40 9.51 -2.16
CA ASP A 62 8.59 9.17 -1.39
C ASP A 62 8.22 9.17 0.11
N MET A 63 8.42 8.03 0.77
CA MET A 63 8.08 7.79 2.16
C MET A 63 9.35 7.42 2.93
N GLU A 64 9.80 8.28 3.83
CA GLU A 64 10.98 8.03 4.66
C GLU A 64 10.61 7.99 6.15
N ILE A 65 11.05 6.94 6.83
CA ILE A 65 11.02 6.86 8.29
C ILE A 65 12.44 7.11 8.79
N ALA A 66 12.59 8.12 9.65
CA ALA A 66 13.89 8.54 10.15
C ALA A 66 14.56 7.47 11.03
N GLU A 67 15.88 7.53 11.11
CA GLU A 67 16.69 6.56 11.84
C GLU A 67 16.28 6.44 13.32
N GLY A 68 16.16 5.20 13.81
CA GLY A 68 15.82 4.91 15.20
C GLY A 68 14.41 5.31 15.63
N VAL A 69 13.57 5.82 14.71
CA VAL A 69 12.20 6.21 15.02
C VAL A 69 11.30 4.99 15.11
N GLU A 70 10.57 4.86 16.20
CA GLU A 70 9.43 3.94 16.32
C GLU A 70 8.14 4.74 16.13
N VAL A 71 7.43 4.48 15.02
CA VAL A 71 6.16 5.16 14.73
C VAL A 71 5.06 4.48 15.55
N PRO A 72 4.43 5.18 16.51
CA PRO A 72 3.53 4.55 17.49
C PRO A 72 2.18 4.10 16.90
N PHE A 73 1.78 4.69 15.77
CA PHE A 73 0.53 4.39 15.08
C PHE A 73 0.81 4.00 13.62
N PRO A 74 0.01 3.10 13.03
CA PRO A 74 0.14 2.79 11.61
C PRO A 74 -0.03 4.03 10.74
N ILE A 75 0.86 4.19 9.75
CA ILE A 75 0.73 5.20 8.72
C ILE A 75 -0.38 4.76 7.76
N HIS A 76 -1.35 5.61 7.52
CA HIS A 76 -2.48 5.30 6.65
C HIS A 76 -2.24 5.74 5.21
N VAL A 77 -2.40 4.82 4.26
CA VAL A 77 -2.26 5.08 2.83
C VAL A 77 -3.59 4.81 2.16
N CYS A 78 -4.29 5.85 1.74
CA CYS A 78 -5.59 5.69 1.08
C CYS A 78 -5.47 6.00 -0.39
N THR A 79 -5.88 5.05 -1.22
CA THR A 79 -5.92 5.24 -2.67
C THR A 79 -7.34 5.05 -3.16
N GLY A 80 -7.87 6.05 -3.85
CA GLY A 80 -9.20 6.06 -4.42
C GLY A 80 -9.20 6.46 -5.88
N TYR A 81 -10.27 6.07 -6.56
CA TYR A 81 -10.57 6.48 -7.93
C TYR A 81 -12.08 6.66 -8.05
N VAL A 82 -12.51 7.88 -8.35
CA VAL A 82 -13.94 8.27 -8.33
C VAL A 82 -14.62 8.11 -9.68
N GLU A 83 -13.85 8.18 -10.77
CA GLU A 83 -14.38 8.01 -12.12
C GLU A 83 -14.70 6.55 -12.41
N LYS A 84 -15.67 6.30 -13.29
CA LYS A 84 -16.08 4.93 -13.65
C LYS A 84 -15.04 4.18 -14.46
N ARG A 85 -14.23 4.91 -15.23
CA ARG A 85 -13.26 4.32 -16.16
C ARG A 85 -11.93 5.05 -16.11
N GLY A 86 -10.86 4.34 -16.44
CA GLY A 86 -9.55 4.93 -16.70
C GLY A 86 -8.40 4.12 -16.12
N TYR A 87 -7.31 4.83 -15.86
CA TYR A 87 -6.03 4.26 -15.47
C TYR A 87 -5.44 5.11 -14.36
N GLN A 88 -4.95 4.46 -13.31
CA GLN A 88 -4.24 5.10 -12.21
C GLN A 88 -2.91 4.38 -12.00
N ARG A 89 -1.83 5.15 -12.03
CA ARG A 89 -0.49 4.70 -11.63
C ARG A 89 -0.12 5.27 -10.28
N VAL A 90 0.36 4.42 -9.37
CA VAL A 90 0.90 4.88 -8.10
C VAL A 90 2.26 4.24 -7.87
N ILE A 91 3.26 5.08 -7.56
CA ILE A 91 4.61 4.62 -7.24
C ILE A 91 4.91 5.02 -5.81
N PHE A 92 5.17 4.05 -4.95
CA PHE A 92 5.63 4.27 -3.58
C PHE A 92 7.11 3.92 -3.48
N ASN A 93 7.95 4.90 -3.15
CA ASN A 93 9.35 4.67 -2.79
C ASN A 93 9.46 4.76 -1.27
N ILE A 94 9.61 3.63 -0.59
CA ILE A 94 9.59 3.53 0.86
C ILE A 94 10.98 3.22 1.37
N ARG A 95 11.49 4.05 2.28
CA ARG A 95 12.76 3.86 2.99
C ARG A 95 12.53 3.88 4.49
N VAL A 96 12.77 2.76 5.14
CA VAL A 96 12.74 2.65 6.60
C VAL A 96 14.18 2.62 7.07
N LYS A 97 14.65 3.73 7.64
CA LYS A 97 16.05 3.88 8.01
C LYS A 97 16.45 2.98 9.17
N ARG A 98 17.77 2.82 9.34
CA ARG A 98 18.39 1.94 10.34
C ARG A 98 17.68 1.99 11.69
N ASN A 99 17.41 0.81 12.26
CA ASN A 99 16.73 0.62 13.55
C ASN A 99 15.35 1.29 13.71
N ALA A 100 14.75 1.81 12.63
CA ALA A 100 13.41 2.39 12.69
C ALA A 100 12.34 1.30 12.60
N ARG A 101 11.14 1.59 13.12
CA ARG A 101 10.01 0.65 13.13
C ARG A 101 8.74 1.36 12.69
N VAL A 102 8.04 0.77 11.74
CA VAL A 102 6.83 1.35 11.18
C VAL A 102 5.82 0.26 10.79
N LYS A 103 4.54 0.60 10.89
CA LYS A 103 3.44 -0.16 10.30
C LYS A 103 2.71 0.73 9.31
N PHE A 104 2.34 0.18 8.18
CA PHE A 104 1.47 0.82 7.19
C PHE A 104 0.14 0.09 7.14
N THR A 105 -0.93 0.84 6.93
CA THR A 105 -2.25 0.30 6.62
C THR A 105 -2.79 0.99 5.38
N ALA A 106 -2.77 0.26 4.28
CA ALA A 106 -3.26 0.73 3.00
C ALA A 106 -4.73 0.33 2.81
N HIS A 107 -5.50 1.26 2.25
CA HIS A 107 -6.89 1.04 1.85
C HIS A 107 -7.06 1.50 0.41
N CYS A 108 -7.29 0.54 -0.49
CA CYS A 108 -7.52 0.79 -1.91
C CYS A 108 -9.02 0.64 -2.23
N VAL A 109 -9.68 1.75 -2.56
CA VAL A 109 -11.14 1.85 -2.59
C VAL A 109 -11.63 2.30 -3.97
N PHE A 110 -12.28 1.38 -4.72
CA PHE A 110 -12.75 1.60 -6.10
C PHE A 110 -14.22 1.16 -6.31
N PRO A 111 -15.20 1.70 -5.55
CA PRO A 111 -16.55 1.15 -5.47
C PRO A 111 -17.40 1.33 -6.72
N GLN A 112 -17.07 2.31 -7.57
CA GLN A 112 -17.87 2.68 -8.76
C GLN A 112 -17.16 2.35 -10.08
N ALA A 113 -16.01 1.70 -10.02
CA ALA A 113 -15.23 1.37 -11.21
C ALA A 113 -15.94 0.32 -12.07
N GLU A 114 -16.11 0.64 -13.35
CA GLU A 114 -16.65 -0.22 -14.41
C GLU A 114 -15.55 -0.73 -15.33
N GLU A 115 -14.55 0.08 -15.68
CA GLU A 115 -13.44 -0.32 -16.56
C GLU A 115 -12.19 0.45 -16.14
N PHE A 116 -11.49 -0.09 -15.14
CA PHE A 116 -10.43 0.62 -14.42
C PHE A 116 -9.19 -0.25 -14.26
N THR A 117 -8.02 0.33 -14.51
CA THR A 117 -6.74 -0.29 -14.17
C THR A 117 -6.05 0.48 -13.06
N HIS A 118 -5.72 -0.22 -11.97
CA HIS A 118 -4.85 0.27 -10.92
C HIS A 118 -3.49 -0.40 -11.06
N ASP A 119 -2.45 0.39 -11.35
CA ASP A 119 -1.07 -0.06 -11.49
C ASP A 119 -0.23 0.53 -10.36
N ALA A 120 0.06 -0.29 -9.35
CA ALA A 120 0.79 0.10 -8.15
C ALA A 120 2.18 -0.54 -8.12
N VAL A 121 3.20 0.30 -7.93
CA VAL A 121 4.59 -0.15 -7.75
C VAL A 121 5.10 0.33 -6.39
N SER A 122 5.63 -0.58 -5.59
CA SER A 122 6.23 -0.29 -4.29
C SER A 122 7.70 -0.69 -4.30
N ASN A 123 8.59 0.29 -4.27
CA ASN A 123 10.03 0.09 -4.11
C ASN A 123 10.39 0.30 -2.63
N VAL A 124 10.84 -0.76 -1.95
CA VAL A 124 11.02 -0.76 -0.50
C VAL A 124 12.48 -1.04 -0.14
N VAL A 125 13.03 -0.21 0.74
CA VAL A 125 14.32 -0.44 1.40
C VAL A 125 14.10 -0.43 2.91
N VAL A 126 14.27 -1.59 3.54
CA VAL A 126 14.34 -1.75 4.99
C VAL A 126 15.81 -1.83 5.37
N GLU A 127 16.33 -0.77 5.98
CA GLU A 127 17.75 -0.70 6.37
C GLU A 127 18.07 -1.60 7.58
N GLU A 128 19.35 -1.62 7.96
CA GLU A 128 19.86 -2.51 9.01
C GLU A 128 19.05 -2.39 10.31
N GLY A 129 18.61 -3.54 10.85
CA GLY A 129 17.83 -3.61 12.08
C GLY A 129 16.45 -2.93 12.04
N ALA A 130 16.02 -2.41 10.89
CA ALA A 130 14.73 -1.76 10.75
C ALA A 130 13.59 -2.78 10.60
N THR A 131 12.36 -2.36 10.90
CA THR A 131 11.16 -3.20 10.78
C THR A 131 10.05 -2.46 10.04
N MET A 132 9.50 -3.11 9.03
CA MET A 132 8.35 -2.62 8.29
C MET A 132 7.26 -3.70 8.22
N GLU A 133 6.06 -3.35 8.67
CA GLU A 133 4.85 -4.13 8.42
C GLU A 133 3.94 -3.35 7.46
N TYR A 134 3.35 -4.04 6.48
CA TYR A 134 2.42 -3.46 5.51
C TYR A 134 1.15 -4.32 5.43
N ASN A 135 0.01 -3.77 5.84
CA ASN A 135 -1.30 -4.39 5.65
C ASN A 135 -2.04 -3.67 4.53
N ASP A 136 -2.34 -4.38 3.45
CA ASP A 136 -3.03 -3.87 2.27
C ASP A 136 -4.44 -4.46 2.18
N GLU A 137 -5.43 -3.58 2.24
CA GLU A 137 -6.84 -3.97 2.14
C GLU A 137 -7.48 -3.36 0.90
N HIS A 138 -8.01 -4.22 0.05
CA HIS A 138 -8.67 -3.83 -1.18
C HIS A 138 -10.19 -3.99 -1.12
N TYR A 139 -10.85 -2.98 -1.67
CA TYR A 139 -12.29 -2.85 -1.72
C TYR A 139 -12.72 -2.33 -3.09
N HIS A 140 -13.19 -3.23 -3.92
CA HIS A 140 -13.48 -3.03 -5.33
C HIS A 140 -14.99 -2.96 -5.57
N SER A 141 -15.40 -2.68 -6.81
CA SER A 141 -16.79 -2.85 -7.22
C SER A 141 -17.13 -4.35 -7.37
N ASP A 142 -18.39 -4.71 -7.16
CA ASP A 142 -18.84 -6.11 -7.35
C ASP A 142 -19.01 -6.53 -8.82
N LEU A 143 -18.60 -5.66 -9.76
CA LEU A 143 -18.67 -5.95 -11.20
C LEU A 143 -17.58 -6.92 -11.66
N GLY A 144 -16.44 -6.99 -10.96
CA GLY A 144 -15.31 -7.84 -11.37
C GLY A 144 -14.62 -7.34 -12.64
N THR A 145 -14.59 -6.03 -12.86
CA THR A 145 -14.06 -5.42 -14.08
C THR A 145 -12.80 -4.58 -13.86
N ILE A 146 -12.28 -4.58 -12.64
CA ILE A 146 -11.03 -3.91 -12.30
C ILE A 146 -9.85 -4.79 -12.74
N THR A 147 -8.83 -4.17 -13.30
CA THR A 147 -7.52 -4.78 -13.48
C THR A 147 -6.58 -4.21 -12.43
N LEU A 148 -6.20 -5.02 -11.44
CA LEU A 148 -5.26 -4.67 -10.39
C LEU A 148 -3.91 -5.28 -10.71
N LYS A 149 -2.90 -4.42 -10.89
CA LYS A 149 -1.49 -4.80 -11.06
C LYS A 149 -0.72 -4.24 -9.89
N THR A 150 -0.09 -5.10 -9.12
CA THR A 150 0.79 -4.67 -8.01
C THR A 150 2.16 -5.28 -8.18
N THR A 151 3.20 -4.46 -8.04
CA THR A 151 4.59 -4.91 -8.04
C THR A 151 5.28 -4.36 -6.80
N THR A 152 5.77 -5.24 -5.94
CA THR A 152 6.59 -4.90 -4.78
C THR A 152 8.02 -5.35 -5.04
N ASN A 153 8.98 -4.44 -4.95
CA ASN A 153 10.40 -4.73 -4.99
C ASN A 153 11.01 -4.31 -3.65
N ALA A 154 11.27 -5.26 -2.77
CA ALA A 154 11.75 -5.02 -1.43
C ALA A 154 13.17 -5.54 -1.23
N ARG A 155 14.03 -4.71 -0.66
CA ARG A 155 15.34 -5.11 -0.13
C ARG A 155 15.33 -4.94 1.39
N VAL A 156 15.74 -5.99 2.08
CA VAL A 156 15.84 -6.01 3.54
C VAL A 156 17.28 -6.25 3.92
N GLU A 157 17.89 -5.20 4.47
CA GLU A 157 19.28 -5.22 4.92
C GLU A 157 19.45 -6.06 6.18
N LYS A 158 20.71 -6.19 6.63
CA LYS A 158 21.10 -7.03 7.74
C LYS A 158 20.21 -6.84 8.98
N ASN A 159 19.76 -7.93 9.59
CA ASN A 159 18.85 -7.92 10.75
C ASN A 159 17.50 -7.20 10.53
N GLY A 160 17.17 -6.80 9.30
CA GLY A 160 15.91 -6.12 8.99
C GLY A 160 14.74 -7.09 8.95
N VAL A 161 13.52 -6.57 9.14
CA VAL A 161 12.29 -7.34 9.09
C VAL A 161 11.29 -6.66 8.15
N TYR A 162 10.78 -7.42 7.19
CA TYR A 162 9.72 -6.98 6.29
C TYR A 162 8.55 -7.95 6.32
N LYS A 163 7.35 -7.44 6.57
CA LYS A 163 6.11 -8.21 6.53
C LYS A 163 5.10 -7.53 5.62
N ASN A 164 4.56 -8.27 4.66
CA ASN A 164 3.50 -7.80 3.78
C ASN A 164 2.29 -8.72 3.87
N MET A 165 1.12 -8.14 4.10
CA MET A 165 -0.17 -8.81 4.04
C MET A 165 -1.03 -8.14 2.98
N PHE A 166 -1.44 -8.89 1.96
CA PHE A 166 -2.35 -8.45 0.91
C PHE A 166 -3.70 -9.13 1.07
N HIS A 167 -4.78 -8.35 1.17
CA HIS A 167 -6.13 -8.86 1.36
C HIS A 167 -7.11 -8.28 0.33
N LEU A 168 -7.68 -9.16 -0.49
CA LEU A 168 -8.82 -8.87 -1.36
C LEU A 168 -9.86 -9.99 -1.24
N THR A 169 -10.62 -9.94 -0.14
CA THR A 169 -11.53 -11.05 0.25
C THR A 169 -13.00 -10.64 0.33
N LYS A 170 -13.29 -9.34 0.33
CA LYS A 170 -14.63 -8.80 0.61
C LYS A 170 -15.44 -8.46 -0.64
N THR A 171 -14.78 -8.25 -1.78
CA THR A 171 -15.40 -7.82 -3.05
C THR A 171 -14.87 -8.64 -4.22
N ARG A 172 -15.47 -8.52 -5.40
CA ARG A 172 -14.98 -9.17 -6.63
C ARG A 172 -13.58 -8.69 -7.00
N VAL A 173 -12.81 -9.56 -7.66
CA VAL A 173 -11.40 -9.27 -8.00
C VAL A 173 -11.25 -8.66 -9.39
N GLY A 174 -11.97 -9.17 -10.39
CA GLY A 174 -11.67 -8.94 -11.79
C GLY A 174 -10.37 -9.60 -12.22
N LYS A 175 -9.40 -8.83 -12.71
CA LYS A 175 -8.07 -9.34 -13.11
C LYS A 175 -7.03 -8.88 -12.10
N LEU A 176 -6.44 -9.82 -11.37
CA LEU A 176 -5.39 -9.54 -10.40
C LEU A 176 -4.07 -10.12 -10.87
N ASN A 177 -3.05 -9.27 -10.89
CA ASN A 177 -1.65 -9.65 -11.03
C ASN A 177 -0.84 -9.04 -9.89
N VAL A 178 -0.33 -9.89 -9.01
CA VAL A 178 0.52 -9.48 -7.87
C VAL A 178 1.91 -10.06 -8.08
N VAL A 179 2.92 -9.21 -8.04
CA VAL A 179 4.33 -9.61 -8.05
C VAL A 179 5.00 -9.04 -6.81
N MET A 180 5.61 -9.89 -5.99
CA MET A 180 6.39 -9.45 -4.84
C MET A 180 7.78 -10.08 -4.90
N ASN A 181 8.81 -9.25 -5.03
CA ASN A 181 10.21 -9.63 -5.05
C ASN A 181 10.86 -9.15 -3.75
N LEU A 182 11.42 -10.07 -2.97
CA LEU A 182 12.02 -9.78 -1.67
C LEU A 182 13.46 -10.29 -1.62
N ASP A 183 14.44 -9.38 -1.51
CA ASP A 183 15.86 -9.67 -1.35
C ASP A 183 16.30 -9.52 0.11
N LEU A 184 16.60 -10.64 0.76
CA LEU A 184 16.94 -10.72 2.18
C LEU A 184 18.45 -10.85 2.39
N LYS A 185 19.04 -9.93 3.17
CA LYS A 185 20.44 -9.96 3.59
C LYS A 185 20.64 -10.75 4.90
N GLU A 186 21.85 -10.67 5.46
CA GLU A 186 22.28 -11.46 6.61
C GLU A 186 21.28 -11.31 7.78
N HIS A 187 20.80 -12.42 8.31
CA HIS A 187 19.80 -12.46 9.39
C HIS A 187 18.47 -11.72 9.11
N ALA A 188 18.22 -11.29 7.87
CA ALA A 188 16.98 -10.60 7.51
C ALA A 188 15.79 -11.56 7.50
N VAL A 189 14.62 -11.05 7.83
CA VAL A 189 13.36 -11.81 7.86
C VAL A 189 12.34 -11.21 6.91
N GLY A 190 11.78 -12.04 6.05
CA GLY A 190 10.67 -11.72 5.17
C GLY A 190 9.41 -12.50 5.54
N GLU A 191 8.24 -11.91 5.40
CA GLU A 191 6.96 -12.62 5.44
C GLU A 191 6.03 -12.02 4.39
N LEU A 192 5.50 -12.84 3.49
CA LEU A 192 4.53 -12.46 2.47
C LEU A 192 3.27 -13.29 2.67
N VAL A 193 2.11 -12.64 2.72
CA VAL A 193 0.82 -13.29 2.90
C VAL A 193 -0.20 -12.67 1.96
N SER A 194 -0.68 -13.44 0.98
CA SER A 194 -1.79 -13.04 0.11
C SER A 194 -3.06 -13.83 0.42
N LYS A 195 -4.19 -13.14 0.65
CA LYS A 195 -5.53 -13.76 0.74
C LYS A 195 -6.47 -13.12 -0.26
N VAL A 196 -6.97 -13.93 -1.19
CA VAL A 196 -7.84 -13.48 -2.28
C VAL A 196 -9.05 -14.38 -2.39
N LYS A 197 -10.23 -13.77 -2.56
CA LYS A 197 -11.49 -14.47 -2.82
C LYS A 197 -11.97 -14.14 -4.24
N ALA A 198 -11.56 -14.96 -5.21
CA ALA A 198 -12.03 -14.86 -6.59
C ALA A 198 -13.38 -15.57 -6.79
N SER A 199 -14.21 -15.08 -7.71
CA SER A 199 -15.46 -15.74 -8.10
C SER A 199 -15.88 -15.41 -9.54
N LYS A 200 -16.82 -16.20 -10.08
CA LYS A 200 -17.30 -16.10 -11.47
C LYS A 200 -16.13 -16.10 -12.48
N ASP A 201 -15.95 -15.00 -13.19
CA ASP A 201 -14.96 -14.77 -14.25
C ASP A 201 -13.70 -14.02 -13.76
N ASP A 202 -13.50 -13.93 -12.44
CA ASP A 202 -12.27 -13.40 -11.87
C ASP A 202 -11.04 -14.24 -12.27
N SER A 203 -9.92 -13.57 -12.51
CA SER A 203 -8.62 -14.18 -12.81
C SER A 203 -7.58 -13.65 -11.81
N VAL A 204 -6.82 -14.56 -11.21
CA VAL A 204 -5.84 -14.25 -10.17
C VAL A 204 -4.51 -14.89 -10.53
N ASP A 205 -3.48 -14.05 -10.62
CA ASP A 205 -2.08 -14.44 -10.73
C ASP A 205 -1.30 -13.76 -9.60
N ILE A 206 -0.63 -14.55 -8.77
CA ILE A 206 0.15 -14.08 -7.62
C ILE A 206 1.51 -14.78 -7.69
N ASN A 207 2.57 -13.98 -7.73
CA ASN A 207 3.95 -14.44 -7.74
C ASN A 207 4.72 -13.77 -6.59
N GLU A 208 5.02 -14.55 -5.56
CA GLU A 208 5.77 -14.14 -4.37
C GLU A 208 7.15 -14.83 -4.42
N ILE A 209 8.21 -14.03 -4.49
CA ILE A 209 9.59 -14.50 -4.67
C ILE A 209 10.45 -13.96 -3.54
N VAL A 210 11.02 -14.87 -2.74
CA VAL A 210 11.92 -14.54 -1.63
C VAL A 210 13.32 -15.07 -1.92
N TYR A 211 14.29 -14.17 -2.02
CA TYR A 211 15.70 -14.48 -2.21
C TYR A 211 16.43 -14.45 -0.86
N LEU A 212 16.82 -15.62 -0.36
CA LEU A 212 17.59 -15.78 0.89
C LEU A 212 19.09 -15.59 0.63
N ASN A 213 19.49 -14.39 0.19
CA ASN A 213 20.86 -14.12 -0.26
C ASN A 213 21.87 -13.94 0.88
N GLY A 214 21.42 -13.62 2.10
CA GLY A 214 22.26 -13.45 3.26
C GLY A 214 22.34 -14.68 4.16
N GLU A 215 23.46 -14.83 4.87
CA GLU A 215 23.62 -15.87 5.87
C GLU A 215 22.49 -15.78 6.92
N HIS A 216 21.89 -16.91 7.27
CA HIS A 216 20.79 -17.00 8.23
C HIS A 216 19.50 -16.20 7.91
N ALA A 217 19.32 -15.74 6.66
CA ALA A 217 18.07 -15.14 6.21
C ALA A 217 16.88 -16.13 6.31
N ARG A 218 15.66 -15.61 6.55
CA ARG A 218 14.44 -16.42 6.72
C ARG A 218 13.25 -15.81 5.98
N GLY A 219 12.43 -16.64 5.35
CA GLY A 219 11.22 -16.28 4.62
C GLY A 219 10.07 -17.22 4.96
#